data_AF-A0A645GVB6-F1
#
_entry.id   AF-A0A645GVB6-F1
#
_cell.length_a   1.000
_cell.length_b   1.000
_cell.length_c   1.000
_cell.angle_alpha   90.00
_cell.angle_beta   90.00
_cell.angle_gamma   90.00
#
_symmetry.space_group_name_H-M   'P 1'
#
loop_
_entity.id
_entity.type
_entity.pdbx_description
1 polymer ?
#
loop_
_entity_poly.entity_id
_entity_poly.type
_entity_poly.pdbx_seq_one_letter_code
_entity_poly.pdbx_strand_id
1 'polypeptide(L)' 'MRGPSKQLTPFGKMVAKALVDHSMTREQLAAEIGVCPQYLSSILNGTRSGRKYLQSIVAALALDPVKVERAYAA' A
#
# COMPACT_ATOMS: atom_id res chain seq x y z
N MET A 1 18.77 -6.30 -11.67
CA MET A 1 17.50 -6.58 -12.37
C MET A 1 16.38 -5.79 -11.70
N ARG A 2 15.90 -4.68 -12.29
CA ARG A 2 14.61 -4.07 -11.88
C ARG A 2 13.54 -4.76 -12.72
N GLY A 3 12.69 -5.58 -12.08
CA GLY A 3 11.57 -6.23 -12.75
C GLY A 3 10.63 -5.19 -13.39
N PRO A 4 9.77 -5.61 -14.33
CA PRO A 4 8.90 -4.70 -15.07
C PRO A 4 8.16 -3.80 -14.08
N SER A 5 8.17 -2.50 -14.35
CA SER A 5 7.47 -1.48 -13.57
C SER A 5 5.97 -1.82 -13.54
N LYS A 6 5.57 -2.63 -12.56
CA LYS A 6 4.16 -2.87 -12.27
C LYS A 6 3.57 -1.51 -11.94
N GLN A 7 2.66 -1.08 -12.80
CA GLN A 7 1.88 0.14 -12.61
C GLN A 7 1.20 0.05 -11.24
N LEU A 8 1.49 1.01 -10.37
CA LEU A 8 0.80 1.13 -9.10
C LEU A 8 -0.66 1.51 -9.37
N THR A 9 -1.57 0.90 -8.63
CA THR A 9 -2.98 1.33 -8.61
C THR A 9 -3.08 2.76 -8.03
N PRO A 10 -4.22 3.46 -8.19
CA PRO A 10 -4.42 4.74 -7.52
C PRO A 10 -4.15 4.65 -6.01
N PHE A 11 -4.62 3.57 -5.37
CA PHE A 11 -4.27 3.23 -4.00
C PHE A 11 -2.76 3.03 -3.80
N GLY A 12 -2.09 2.26 -4.66
CA GLY A 12 -0.65 2.03 -4.60
C GLY A 12 0.18 3.32 -4.68
N LYS A 13 -0.25 4.29 -5.48
CA LYS A 13 0.37 5.62 -5.59
C LYS A 13 0.16 6.44 -4.32
N MET A 14 -1.04 6.39 -3.73
CA MET A 14 -1.33 7.06 -2.47
C MET A 14 -0.46 6.54 -1.33
N VAL A 15 -0.31 5.22 -1.22
CA VAL A 15 0.58 4.59 -0.23
C VAL A 15 2.03 4.97 -0.47
N ALA A 16 2.50 4.98 -1.73
CA ALA A 16 3.86 5.38 -2.05
C ALA A 16 4.15 6.84 -1.64
N LYS A 17 3.17 7.73 -1.80
CA LYS A 17 3.29 9.13 -1.35
C LYS A 17 3.36 9.21 0.18
N ALA A 18 2.46 8.53 0.88
CA ALA A 18 2.44 8.54 2.34
C ALA A 18 3.70 7.92 2.96
N LEU A 19 4.27 6.89 2.34
CA LEU A 19 5.57 6.33 2.74
C LEU A 19 6.69 7.39 2.70
N VAL A 20 6.71 8.25 1.67
CA VAL A 20 7.67 9.35 1.58
C VAL A 20 7.40 10.41 2.65
N ASP A 21 6.14 10.79 2.86
CA ASP A 21 5.74 11.78 3.87
C ASP A 21 6.13 11.31 5.30
N HIS A 22 6.08 9.99 5.55
CA HIS A 22 6.45 9.38 6.82
C HIS A 22 7.92 8.93 6.91
N SER A 23 8.75 9.17 5.87
CA SER A 23 10.12 8.64 5.78
C SER A 23 10.22 7.13 6.07
N MET A 24 9.19 6.39 5.63
CA MET A 24 9.00 4.97 5.92
C MET A 24 9.22 4.14 4.65
N THR A 25 9.84 2.96 4.77
CA THR A 25 10.00 2.04 3.63
C THR A 25 8.83 1.06 3.51
N ARG A 26 8.69 0.43 2.35
CA ARG A 26 7.67 -0.62 2.13
C ARG A 26 7.91 -1.83 3.04
N GLU A 27 9.17 -2.13 3.32
CA GLU A 27 9.58 -3.21 4.22
C GLU A 27 9.17 -2.92 5.65
N GLN A 28 9.35 -1.67 6.11
CA GLN A 28 8.91 -1.25 7.44
C GLN A 28 7.39 -1.30 7.56
N LEU A 29 6.66 -0.79 6.57
CA LEU A 29 5.19 -0.86 6.56
C LEU A 29 4.71 -2.32 6.58
N ALA A 30 5.34 -3.18 5.80
CA ALA A 30 5.01 -4.60 5.76
C ALA A 30 5.26 -5.27 7.12
N ALA A 31 6.38 -4.95 7.77
CA ALA A 31 6.68 -5.44 9.12
C ALA A 31 5.66 -4.94 10.16
N GLU A 32 5.26 -3.67 10.09
CA GLU A 32 4.30 -3.06 11.02
C GLU A 32 2.91 -3.69 10.92
N ILE A 33 2.42 -3.95 9.70
CA ILE A 33 1.12 -4.60 9.48
C ILE A 33 1.20 -6.13 9.49
N GLY A 34 2.38 -6.71 9.76
CA GLY A 34 2.60 -8.15 9.88
C GLY A 34 2.46 -8.95 8.58
N VAL A 35 2.85 -8.38 7.44
CA VAL A 35 2.82 -9.05 6.13
C VAL A 35 4.19 -9.09 5.46
N CYS A 36 4.35 -10.00 4.50
CA CYS A 36 5.56 -10.03 3.69
C CYS A 36 5.59 -8.84 2.70
N PRO A 37 6.76 -8.21 2.44
CA PRO A 37 6.88 -7.08 1.49
C PRO A 37 6.40 -7.38 0.07
N GLN A 38 6.54 -8.65 -0.35
CA GLN A 38 6.04 -9.15 -1.64
C GLN A 38 4.51 -9.17 -1.69
N TYR A 39 3.87 -9.49 -0.56
CA TYR A 39 2.42 -9.46 -0.43
C TYR A 39 1.90 -8.02 -0.47
N LEU A 40 2.53 -7.10 0.28
CA LEU A 40 2.24 -5.67 0.21
C LEU A 40 2.35 -5.15 -1.23
N SER A 41 3.45 -5.46 -1.92
CA SER A 41 3.64 -5.08 -3.33
C SER A 41 2.55 -5.65 -4.25
N SER A 42 2.02 -6.84 -3.95
CA SER A 42 0.93 -7.43 -4.72
C SER A 42 -0.40 -6.69 -4.52
N ILE A 43 -0.63 -6.13 -3.33
CA ILE A 43 -1.79 -5.26 -3.04
C ILE A 43 -1.66 -3.92 -3.77
N LEU A 44 -0.50 -3.27 -3.67
CA LEU A 44 -0.26 -1.95 -4.28
C LEU A 44 -0.34 -1.97 -5.81
N ASN A 45 -0.08 -3.13 -6.42
CA ASN A 45 -0.18 -3.33 -7.87
C ASN A 45 -1.53 -3.95 -8.30
N GLY A 46 -2.48 -4.13 -7.38
CA GLY A 46 -3.81 -4.66 -7.67
C GLY A 46 -3.87 -6.15 -8.01
N THR A 47 -2.76 -6.89 -7.90
CA THR A 47 -2.73 -8.34 -8.15
C THR A 47 -3.47 -9.12 -7.05
N ARG A 48 -3.56 -8.55 -5.85
CA ARG A 48 -4.31 -9.11 -4.71
C ARG A 48 -5.20 -8.02 -4.13
N SER A 49 -6.39 -8.40 -3.67
CA SER A 49 -7.30 -7.46 -3.01
C SER A 49 -6.67 -6.88 -1.75
N GLY A 50 -6.16 -7.72 -0.84
CA GLY A 50 -5.54 -7.22 0.40
C GLY A 50 -6.52 -6.50 1.33
N ARG A 51 -7.83 -6.66 1.13
CA ARG A 51 -8.90 -5.91 1.83
C ARG A 51 -8.80 -6.01 3.36
N LYS A 52 -8.35 -7.17 3.86
CA LYS A 52 -8.06 -7.41 5.28
C LYS A 52 -7.01 -6.44 5.85
N TYR A 53 -6.01 -6.08 5.04
CA TYR A 53 -4.88 -5.24 5.46
C TYR A 53 -5.07 -3.77 5.10
N LEU A 54 -6.16 -3.42 4.39
CA LEU A 54 -6.44 -2.04 4.01
C LEU A 54 -6.56 -1.16 5.26
N GLN A 55 -7.30 -1.62 6.26
CA GLN A 55 -7.45 -0.91 7.54
C GLN A 55 -6.12 -0.78 8.30
N SER A 56 -5.28 -1.81 8.29
CA SER A 56 -3.95 -1.76 8.91
C SER A 56 -3.03 -0.76 8.21
N ILE A 57 -3.05 -0.70 6.88
CA ILE A 57 -2.27 0.28 6.10
C ILE A 57 -2.78 1.70 6.36
N VAL A 58 -4.10 1.88 6.41
CA VAL A 58 -4.74 3.16 6.73
C VAL A 58 -4.32 3.64 8.13
N ALA A 59 -4.34 2.75 9.12
CA ALA A 59 -3.94 3.07 10.48
C ALA A 59 -2.44 3.40 10.58
N ALA A 60 -1.56 2.58 10.00
CA ALA A 60 -0.11 2.76 10.04
C ALA A 60 0.35 4.06 9.36
N LEU A 61 -0.29 4.43 8.25
CA LEU A 61 0.04 5.62 7.47
C LEU A 61 -0.85 6.83 7.78
N ALA A 62 -1.70 6.73 8.82
CA ALA A 62 -2.69 7.76 9.19
C ALA A 62 -3.49 8.32 7.99
N LEU A 63 -3.87 7.44 7.05
CA LEU A 63 -4.59 7.82 5.84
C LEU A 63 -6.07 8.08 6.12
N ASP A 64 -6.70 8.85 5.24
CA ASP A 64 -8.15 9.03 5.24
C ASP A 64 -8.84 7.79 4.64
N PRO A 65 -9.64 7.03 5.43
CA PRO A 65 -10.28 5.81 4.95
C PRO A 65 -11.25 6.07 3.79
N VAL A 66 -11.89 7.24 3.73
CA VAL A 66 -12.81 7.59 2.63
C VAL A 66 -12.05 7.77 1.32
N LYS A 67 -10.87 8.39 1.37
CA LYS A 67 -10.00 8.56 0.20
C LYS A 67 -9.42 7.23 -0.26
N VAL A 68 -9.04 6.37 0.69
CA VAL A 68 -8.52 5.04 0.40
C VAL A 68 -9.56 4.16 -0.27
N GLU A 69 -10.80 4.10 0.23
CA GLU A 69 -11.87 3.33 -0.41
C GLU A 69 -12.17 3.81 -1.83
N ARG A 70 -12.18 5.12 -2.07
CA ARG A 70 -12.35 5.68 -3.43
C ARG A 70 -11.20 5.29 -4.37
N ALA A 71 -9.96 5.36 -3.89
CA ALA A 71 -8.78 5.00 -4.67
C ALA A 71 -8.63 3.49 -4.88
N TYR A 72 -9.32 2.69 -4.07
CA TYR A 72 -9.34 1.24 -4.15
C TYR A 72 -10.48 0.72 -5.04
N ALA A 73 -11.60 1.44 -5.10
CA ALA A 73 -12.74 1.13 -5.97
C ALA A 73 -12.57 1.62 -7.42
N ALA A 74 -11.52 2.40 -7.71
CA ALA A 74 -11.20 2.97 -9.03
C ALA A 74 -10.22 2.09 -9.81
#